data_AF-A0AAY4ABD4-F1
#
_entry.id   AF-A0AAY4ABD4-F1
#
_cell.length_a   1.000
_cell.length_b   1.000
_cell.length_c   1.000
_cell.angle_alpha   90.00
_cell.angle_beta   90.00
_cell.angle_gamma   90.00
#
_symmetry.space_group_name_H-M   'P 1'
#
loop_
_entity.id
_entity.type
_entity.pdbx_description
1 polymer ?
#
loop_
_entity_poly.entity_id
_entity_poly.type
_entity_poly.pdbx_seq_one_letter_code
_entity_poly.pdbx_strand_id
1 'polypeptide(L)'
;MSLLTFFFFIVLFGKHSINHYELLVACVQFSGKWYRVGLAYDSPGFIPYRERFKISMGTVDPQPGGNVSMTMWSIGSSGCRSTVYFYEKTSLPGMFTYFSTRHNMVKDITVVDTNYTDYAIVFKYKKMDKEYSQVALYGRNQKLKPELLKKFKDFSLAHGFPRESILTPTKAVTLCVLTFEFYDPCIPLLPIWLEHCEKINRSGSYLCVCVCVCVCVLGGLV
;
A
#
# COMPACT_ATOMS: atom_id res chain seq x y z
N MET A 1 0.77 49.12 -7.32
CA MET A 1 0.82 48.57 -5.94
C MET A 1 -0.63 48.50 -5.46
N SER A 2 -1.19 47.45 -4.89
CA SER A 2 -0.82 46.07 -4.55
C SER A 2 -2.04 45.54 -3.77
N LEU A 3 -2.29 44.21 -3.78
CA LEU A 3 -3.23 43.45 -2.92
C LEU A 3 -4.58 43.02 -3.50
N LEU A 4 -4.63 42.43 -4.71
CA LEU A 4 -5.83 41.68 -5.14
C LEU A 4 -5.55 40.34 -5.85
N THR A 5 -4.34 39.77 -5.73
CA THR A 5 -3.98 38.52 -6.45
C THR A 5 -3.41 37.41 -5.57
N PHE A 6 -3.80 37.31 -4.30
CA PHE A 6 -3.38 36.21 -3.45
C PHE A 6 -4.56 35.58 -2.70
N PHE A 7 -4.64 34.25 -2.80
CA PHE A 7 -5.51 33.33 -2.05
C PHE A 7 -6.98 33.24 -2.43
N PHE A 8 -7.27 32.63 -3.59
CA PHE A 8 -8.49 31.82 -3.75
C PHE A 8 -8.24 30.58 -4.63
N PHE A 9 -7.15 29.85 -4.37
CA PHE A 9 -7.15 28.41 -4.60
C PHE A 9 -7.69 27.75 -3.33
N ILE A 10 -8.99 27.91 -3.11
CA ILE A 10 -9.73 26.96 -2.29
C ILE A 10 -9.62 25.65 -3.04
N VAL A 11 -8.78 24.75 -2.51
CA VAL A 11 -8.79 23.36 -2.90
C VAL A 11 -10.20 22.86 -2.59
N LEU A 12 -11.01 22.70 -3.64
CA LEU A 12 -12.22 21.90 -3.61
C LEU A 12 -11.78 20.44 -3.42
N PHE A 13 -11.37 20.07 -2.20
CA PHE A 13 -11.59 18.72 -1.73
C PHE A 13 -13.10 18.59 -1.60
N GLY A 14 -13.73 18.13 -2.67
CA GLY A 14 -15.11 17.66 -2.59
C GLY A 14 -15.18 16.68 -1.43
N LYS A 15 -16.00 17.01 -0.42
CA LYS A 15 -16.51 16.06 0.57
C LYS A 15 -17.37 15.04 -0.19
N HIS A 16 -16.75 14.14 -0.94
CA HIS A 16 -17.42 12.91 -1.32
C HIS A 16 -17.31 11.98 -0.11
N SER A 17 -18.44 11.74 0.54
CA SER A 17 -18.54 10.67 1.53
C SER A 17 -18.28 9.36 0.80
N ILE A 18 -17.04 8.88 0.82
CA ILE A 18 -16.68 7.59 0.24
C ILE A 18 -17.48 6.53 1.00
N ASN A 19 -18.33 5.79 0.29
CA ASN A 19 -19.17 4.79 0.92
C ASN A 19 -18.32 3.58 1.35
N HIS A 20 -18.74 2.88 2.40
CA HIS A 20 -18.13 1.65 2.89
C HIS A 20 -17.92 0.61 1.76
N TYR A 21 -18.85 0.54 0.80
CA TYR A 21 -18.73 -0.33 -0.37
C TYR A 21 -17.54 0.03 -1.29
N GLU A 22 -17.33 1.31 -1.59
CA GLU A 22 -16.22 1.77 -2.43
C GLU A 22 -14.86 1.52 -1.76
N LEU A 23 -14.80 1.70 -0.45
CA LEU A 23 -13.66 1.36 0.39
C LEU A 23 -13.31 -0.13 0.35
N LEU A 24 -14.32 -1.00 0.44
CA LEU A 24 -14.14 -2.45 0.36
C LEU A 24 -13.63 -2.86 -1.03
N VAL A 25 -14.21 -2.33 -2.10
CA VAL A 25 -13.79 -2.61 -3.48
C VAL A 25 -12.34 -2.17 -3.69
N ALA A 26 -11.96 -0.98 -3.22
CA ALA A 26 -10.58 -0.49 -3.31
C ALA A 26 -9.58 -1.37 -2.53
N CYS A 27 -9.96 -1.87 -1.34
CA CYS A 27 -9.12 -2.77 -0.54
C CYS A 27 -8.87 -4.11 -1.25
N VAL A 28 -9.93 -4.70 -1.81
CA VAL A 28 -9.82 -5.94 -2.62
C VAL A 28 -8.97 -5.69 -3.87
N GLN A 29 -9.15 -4.56 -4.56
CA GLN A 29 -8.35 -4.22 -5.73
C GLN A 29 -6.88 -3.94 -5.41
N PHE A 30 -6.56 -3.50 -4.20
CA PHE A 30 -5.19 -3.27 -3.74
C PHE A 30 -4.50 -4.55 -3.23
N SER A 31 -5.25 -5.63 -3.01
CA SER A 31 -4.71 -6.91 -2.52
C SER A 31 -3.76 -7.58 -3.51
N GLY A 32 -3.03 -8.58 -3.03
CA GLY A 32 -2.14 -9.42 -3.82
C GLY A 32 -0.76 -8.82 -4.05
N LYS A 33 -0.13 -9.26 -5.14
CA LYS A 33 1.30 -9.03 -5.40
C LYS A 33 1.62 -7.61 -5.88
N TRP A 34 2.69 -7.04 -5.34
CA TRP A 34 3.26 -5.75 -5.69
C TRP A 34 4.80 -5.81 -5.70
N TYR A 35 5.43 -5.02 -6.54
CA TYR A 35 6.88 -4.84 -6.59
C TYR A 35 7.24 -3.41 -6.20
N ARG A 36 8.13 -3.22 -5.23
CA ARG A 36 8.68 -1.89 -4.92
C ARG A 36 9.76 -1.55 -5.94
N VAL A 37 9.40 -0.71 -6.91
CA VAL A 37 10.22 -0.36 -8.08
C VAL A 37 10.78 1.06 -8.04
N GLY A 38 10.39 1.86 -7.04
CA GLY A 38 10.97 3.16 -6.75
C GLY A 38 11.00 3.42 -5.25
N LEU A 39 12.02 4.15 -4.80
CA LEU A 39 12.25 4.46 -3.40
C LEU A 39 12.92 5.82 -3.24
N ALA A 40 12.26 6.74 -2.54
CA ALA A 40 12.87 7.96 -2.02
C ALA A 40 12.97 7.81 -0.49
N TYR A 41 14.16 7.96 0.08
CA TYR A 41 14.36 7.76 1.52
C TYR A 41 15.34 8.78 2.09
N ASP A 42 14.83 9.65 2.96
CA ASP A 42 15.61 10.71 3.61
C ASP A 42 16.27 10.17 4.88
N SER A 43 17.46 9.58 4.71
CA SER A 43 18.24 8.99 5.79
C SER A 43 19.73 9.03 5.43
N PRO A 44 20.64 9.47 6.32
CA PRO A 44 22.09 9.50 6.06
C PRO A 44 22.65 8.15 5.62
N GLY A 45 22.13 7.05 6.19
CA GLY A 45 22.52 5.69 5.82
C GLY A 45 21.89 5.16 4.52
N PHE A 46 21.12 5.96 3.78
CA PHE A 46 20.53 5.50 2.51
C PHE A 46 21.48 5.72 1.33
N ILE A 47 21.91 6.97 1.11
CA ILE A 47 22.67 7.37 -0.08
C ILE A 47 23.93 6.50 -0.28
N PRO A 48 24.78 6.25 0.73
CA PRO A 48 26.00 5.45 0.54
C PRO A 48 25.74 3.98 0.18
N TYR A 49 24.55 3.46 0.47
CA TYR A 49 24.20 2.04 0.28
C TYR A 49 23.07 1.83 -0.72
N ARG A 50 22.60 2.90 -1.39
CA ARG A 50 21.40 2.87 -2.22
C ARG A 50 21.49 1.84 -3.37
N GLU A 51 22.68 1.60 -3.92
CA GLU A 51 22.89 0.65 -5.02
C GLU A 51 22.71 -0.82 -4.60
N ARG A 52 22.79 -1.10 -3.29
CA ARG A 52 22.52 -2.43 -2.72
C ARG A 52 21.03 -2.76 -2.71
N PHE A 53 20.15 -1.75 -2.78
CA PHE A 53 18.72 -1.98 -2.86
C PHE A 53 18.36 -2.51 -4.25
N LYS A 54 17.67 -3.65 -4.26
CA LYS A 54 17.05 -4.22 -5.46
C LYS A 54 15.54 -4.12 -5.35
N ILE A 55 14.86 -4.31 -6.48
CA ILE A 55 13.40 -4.44 -6.50
C ILE A 55 13.00 -5.54 -5.51
N SER A 56 12.13 -5.20 -4.57
CA SER A 56 11.54 -6.14 -3.61
C SER A 56 10.11 -6.47 -4.02
N MET A 57 9.66 -7.67 -3.70
CA MET A 57 8.28 -8.11 -3.93
C MET A 57 7.55 -8.13 -2.59
N GLY A 58 6.27 -7.77 -2.57
CA GLY A 58 5.42 -8.04 -1.43
C GLY A 58 4.01 -8.43 -1.83
N THR A 59 3.33 -9.08 -0.90
CA THR A 59 1.91 -9.45 -1.01
C THR A 59 1.14 -8.67 0.03
N VAL A 60 -0.01 -8.14 -0.37
CA VAL A 60 -0.94 -7.40 0.48
C VAL A 60 -2.17 -8.26 0.73
N ASP A 61 -2.42 -8.56 2.00
CA ASP A 61 -3.49 -9.44 2.45
C ASP A 61 -4.47 -8.65 3.35
N PRO A 62 -5.65 -8.26 2.81
CA PRO A 62 -6.71 -7.65 3.60
C PRO A 62 -7.13 -8.56 4.77
N GLN A 63 -7.36 -7.95 5.93
CA GLN A 63 -7.77 -8.64 7.15
C GLN A 63 -9.22 -8.29 7.52
N PRO A 64 -9.89 -9.12 8.33
CA PRO A 64 -11.18 -8.77 8.91
C PRO A 64 -11.14 -7.40 9.59
N GLY A 65 -12.20 -6.61 9.42
CA GLY A 65 -12.29 -5.27 10.00
C GLY A 65 -11.54 -4.18 9.21
N GLY A 66 -10.84 -4.51 8.12
CA GLY A 66 -10.22 -3.55 7.19
C GLY A 66 -8.74 -3.25 7.46
N ASN A 67 -8.13 -3.95 8.42
CA ASN A 67 -6.67 -3.95 8.59
C ASN A 67 -5.98 -4.67 7.42
N VAL A 68 -4.66 -4.54 7.31
CA VAL A 68 -3.89 -5.12 6.21
C VAL A 68 -2.62 -5.77 6.75
N SER A 69 -2.33 -6.99 6.31
CA SER A 69 -1.00 -7.59 6.47
C SER A 69 -0.23 -7.44 5.16
N MET A 70 1.06 -7.10 5.24
CA MET A 70 1.93 -7.07 4.08
C MET A 70 3.19 -7.87 4.35
N THR A 71 3.44 -8.88 3.54
CA THR A 71 4.72 -9.59 3.55
C THR A 71 5.62 -9.05 2.46
N MET A 72 6.85 -8.64 2.80
CA MET A 72 7.84 -8.09 1.87
C MET A 72 9.08 -8.98 1.83
N TRP A 73 9.51 -9.39 0.64
CA TRP A 73 10.72 -10.14 0.38
C TRP A 73 11.78 -9.25 -0.28
N SER A 74 12.95 -9.18 0.33
CA SER A 74 14.07 -8.38 -0.16
C SER A 74 15.39 -9.15 -0.08
N ILE A 75 16.29 -8.86 -1.02
CA ILE A 75 17.64 -9.40 -1.00
C ILE A 75 18.52 -8.55 -0.08
N GLY A 76 19.13 -9.19 0.93
CA GLY A 76 20.12 -8.60 1.80
C GLY A 76 21.50 -9.22 1.56
N SER A 77 22.49 -8.80 2.35
CA SER A 77 23.85 -9.34 2.30
C SER A 77 23.93 -10.84 2.61
N SER A 78 23.02 -11.36 3.42
CA SER A 78 22.94 -12.77 3.80
C SER A 78 21.92 -13.58 2.98
N GLY A 79 21.52 -13.07 1.80
CA GLY A 79 20.47 -13.67 0.98
C GLY A 79 19.08 -13.07 1.22
N CYS A 80 18.04 -13.81 0.83
CA CYS A 80 16.66 -13.35 0.87
C CYS A 80 16.11 -13.31 2.30
N ARG A 81 15.41 -12.22 2.62
CA ARG A 81 14.73 -12.02 3.91
C ARG A 81 13.29 -11.60 3.66
N SER A 82 12.37 -12.17 4.43
CA SER A 82 10.98 -11.72 4.50
C SER A 82 10.77 -10.83 5.72
N THR A 83 9.84 -9.90 5.64
CA THR A 83 9.37 -9.07 6.75
C THR A 83 7.88 -8.88 6.63
N VAL A 84 7.15 -9.14 7.70
CA VAL A 84 5.70 -8.93 7.77
C VAL A 84 5.43 -7.60 8.45
N TYR A 85 4.55 -6.79 7.85
CA TYR A 85 4.06 -5.54 8.39
C TYR A 85 2.56 -5.66 8.66
N PHE A 86 2.15 -5.29 9.86
CA PHE A 86 0.74 -5.21 10.23
C PHE A 86 0.31 -3.75 10.20
N TYR A 87 -0.62 -3.43 9.31
CA TYR A 87 -1.18 -2.11 9.10
C TYR A 87 -2.60 -2.06 9.66
N GLU A 88 -2.82 -1.13 10.57
CA GLU A 88 -4.12 -0.87 11.16
C GLU A 88 -4.83 0.22 10.37
N LYS A 89 -6.11 0.00 10.05
CA LYS A 89 -6.89 1.01 9.34
C LYS A 89 -7.10 2.25 10.21
N THR A 90 -7.19 3.39 9.55
CA THR A 90 -7.68 4.62 10.19
C THR A 90 -9.11 4.93 9.74
N SER A 91 -9.67 6.03 10.22
CA SER A 91 -10.94 6.57 9.69
C SER A 91 -10.80 7.15 8.29
N LEU A 92 -9.57 7.45 7.85
CA LEU A 92 -9.29 8.03 6.54
C LEU A 92 -8.99 6.93 5.51
N PRO A 93 -9.73 6.86 4.40
CA PRO A 93 -9.48 5.92 3.31
C PRO A 93 -8.04 6.02 2.80
N GLY A 94 -7.38 4.86 2.63
CA GLY A 94 -6.01 4.80 2.13
C GLY A 94 -4.91 5.20 3.14
N MET A 95 -5.27 5.57 4.37
CA MET A 95 -4.34 5.86 5.46
C MET A 95 -4.37 4.75 6.51
N PHE A 96 -3.19 4.29 6.88
CA PHE A 96 -2.97 3.23 7.85
C PHE A 96 -1.87 3.63 8.84
N THR A 97 -1.90 3.01 10.02
CA THR A 97 -0.83 3.10 11.02
C THR A 97 -0.11 1.75 11.11
N TYR A 98 1.16 1.77 11.50
CA TYR A 98 1.87 0.54 11.87
C TYR A 98 2.96 0.81 12.90
N PHE A 99 3.28 -0.19 13.72
CA PHE A 99 4.38 -0.09 14.68
C PHE A 99 5.73 -0.41 14.01
N SER A 100 6.62 0.58 13.98
CA SER A 100 7.96 0.46 13.42
C SER A 100 8.93 -0.07 14.47
N THR A 101 9.15 -1.39 14.52
CA THR A 101 10.14 -2.03 15.43
C THR A 101 11.52 -1.36 15.37
N ARG A 102 12.01 -1.05 14.15
CA ARG A 102 13.30 -0.35 13.94
C ARG A 102 13.41 1.00 14.64
N HIS A 103 12.30 1.73 14.77
CA HIS A 103 12.29 3.09 15.32
C HIS A 103 11.55 3.17 16.66
N ASN A 104 11.06 2.04 17.15
CA ASN A 104 10.27 1.90 18.36
C ASN A 104 9.12 2.93 18.48
N MET A 105 8.35 3.11 17.39
CA MET A 105 7.24 4.07 17.34
C MET A 105 6.18 3.70 16.29
N VAL A 106 4.95 4.15 16.51
CA VAL A 106 3.88 4.11 15.51
C VAL A 106 4.20 5.11 14.39
N LYS A 107 3.88 4.73 13.15
CA LYS A 107 4.05 5.55 11.96
C LYS A 107 2.84 5.45 11.05
N ASP A 108 2.57 6.53 10.35
CA ASP A 108 1.55 6.57 9.31
C ASP A 108 2.10 6.17 7.94
N ILE A 109 1.27 5.49 7.19
CA ILE A 109 1.45 5.19 5.78
C ILE A 109 0.19 5.56 5.02
N THR A 110 0.36 6.19 3.86
CA THR A 110 -0.77 6.65 3.04
C THR A 110 -0.55 6.25 1.60
N VAL A 111 -1.55 5.58 1.01
CA VAL A 111 -1.63 5.40 -0.44
C VAL A 111 -2.14 6.72 -1.03
N VAL A 112 -1.23 7.48 -1.62
CA VAL A 112 -1.53 8.84 -2.10
C VAL A 112 -2.07 8.87 -3.51
N ASP A 113 -1.72 7.86 -4.31
CA ASP A 113 -2.12 7.76 -5.70
C ASP A 113 -1.97 6.31 -6.18
N THR A 114 -3.00 5.76 -6.77
CA THR A 114 -3.00 4.40 -7.31
C THR A 114 -4.10 4.27 -8.35
N ASN A 115 -3.85 3.46 -9.38
CA ASN A 115 -4.91 2.96 -10.26
C ASN A 115 -5.24 1.48 -9.99
N TYR A 116 -4.67 0.91 -8.93
CA TYR A 116 -4.82 -0.48 -8.46
C TYR A 116 -4.24 -1.56 -9.39
N THR A 117 -4.27 -1.34 -10.70
CA THR A 117 -3.90 -2.30 -11.74
C THR A 117 -2.47 -2.18 -12.23
N ASP A 118 -1.83 -1.00 -12.13
CA ASP A 118 -0.47 -0.80 -12.63
C ASP A 118 0.49 -0.35 -11.55
N TYR A 119 0.11 0.65 -10.75
CA TYR A 119 1.00 1.29 -9.79
C TYR A 119 0.29 1.80 -8.55
N ALA A 120 1.08 2.02 -7.50
CA ALA A 120 0.71 2.81 -6.34
C ALA A 120 1.89 3.63 -5.84
N ILE A 121 1.68 4.90 -5.52
CA ILE A 121 2.62 5.74 -4.79
C ILE A 121 2.18 5.76 -3.34
N VAL A 122 3.11 5.41 -2.45
CA VAL A 122 2.86 5.27 -1.03
C VAL A 122 3.80 6.19 -0.27
N PHE A 123 3.22 6.99 0.62
CA PHE A 123 3.89 7.94 1.47
C PHE A 123 4.02 7.40 2.89
N LYS A 124 5.14 7.69 3.55
CA LYS A 124 5.36 7.28 4.94
C LYS A 124 5.97 8.39 5.77
N TYR A 125 5.39 8.60 6.93
CA TYR A 125 5.76 9.69 7.83
C TYR A 125 6.88 9.28 8.80
N LYS A 126 7.81 10.22 9.01
CA LYS A 126 8.89 10.21 9.99
C LYS A 126 8.37 10.57 11.38
N LYS A 127 7.53 11.62 11.45
CA LYS A 127 6.78 12.08 12.61
C LYS A 127 5.31 12.10 12.22
N MET A 128 4.44 11.54 13.06
CA MET A 128 2.98 11.56 12.88
C MET A 128 2.57 12.98 12.42
N ASP A 129 2.07 13.07 11.20
CA ASP A 129 1.56 14.28 10.52
C ASP A 129 2.51 15.40 10.07
N LYS A 130 3.84 15.33 10.32
CA LYS A 130 4.68 16.54 10.16
C LYS A 130 5.95 16.40 9.32
N GLU A 131 6.53 15.22 9.24
CA GLU A 131 7.77 15.02 8.48
C GLU A 131 7.71 13.70 7.73
N TYR A 132 8.22 13.69 6.51
CA TYR A 132 8.24 12.50 5.68
C TYR A 132 9.53 11.72 5.87
N SER A 133 9.43 10.39 5.93
CA SER A 133 10.61 9.54 5.94
C SER A 133 10.86 8.93 4.57
N GLN A 134 9.81 8.60 3.83
CA GLN A 134 9.92 7.75 2.64
C GLN A 134 8.77 7.95 1.66
N VAL A 135 9.07 7.86 0.37
CA VAL A 135 8.11 7.61 -0.71
C VAL A 135 8.49 6.31 -1.40
N ALA A 136 7.51 5.44 -1.64
CA ALA A 136 7.70 4.20 -2.38
C ALA A 136 6.77 4.17 -3.59
N LEU A 137 7.32 3.77 -4.74
CA LEU A 137 6.54 3.41 -5.92
C LEU A 137 6.43 1.89 -5.97
N TYR A 138 5.20 1.40 -5.90
CA TYR A 138 4.83 0.02 -6.14
C TYR A 138 4.29 -0.14 -7.55
N GLY A 139 4.62 -1.25 -8.19
CA GLY A 139 4.08 -1.65 -9.48
C GLY A 139 3.53 -3.07 -9.43
N ARG A 140 2.48 -3.37 -10.19
CA ARG A 140 2.06 -4.77 -10.42
C ARG A 140 3.09 -5.55 -11.24
N ASN A 141 3.96 -4.83 -11.95
CA ASN A 141 5.09 -5.36 -12.71
C ASN A 141 6.41 -4.73 -12.27
N GLN A 142 7.52 -5.46 -12.40
CA GLN A 142 8.86 -4.96 -12.08
C GLN A 142 9.35 -3.87 -13.06
N LYS A 143 8.81 -3.84 -14.28
CA LYS A 143 9.11 -2.82 -15.29
C LYS A 143 7.84 -1.99 -15.49
N LEU A 144 7.91 -0.71 -15.14
CA LEU A 144 6.82 0.24 -15.35
C LEU A 144 7.07 1.11 -16.57
N LYS A 145 6.00 1.75 -17.06
CA LYS A 145 6.09 2.77 -18.10
C LYS A 145 6.96 3.94 -17.60
N PRO A 146 7.79 4.55 -18.47
CA PRO A 146 8.64 5.68 -18.09
C PRO A 146 7.89 6.84 -17.44
N GLU A 147 6.66 7.09 -17.87
CA GLU A 147 5.76 8.12 -17.34
C GLU A 147 5.48 7.93 -15.84
N LEU A 148 5.28 6.69 -15.39
CA LEU A 148 5.04 6.37 -13.97
C LEU A 148 6.29 6.58 -13.13
N LEU A 149 7.46 6.25 -13.68
CA LEU A 149 8.75 6.51 -13.03
C LEU A 149 9.01 8.02 -12.92
N LYS A 150 8.68 8.79 -13.96
CA LYS A 150 8.77 10.26 -13.95
C LYS A 150 7.82 10.84 -12.91
N LYS A 151 6.57 10.40 -12.89
CA LYS A 151 5.56 10.82 -11.91
C LYS A 151 6.04 10.62 -10.46
N PHE A 152 6.59 9.45 -10.15
CA PHE A 152 7.19 9.17 -8.84
C PHE A 152 8.36 10.11 -8.51
N LYS A 153 9.27 10.36 -9.46
CA LYS A 153 10.43 11.24 -9.26
C LYS A 153 10.00 12.69 -9.01
N ASP A 154 9.11 13.21 -9.85
CA ASP A 154 8.58 14.58 -9.73
C ASP A 154 7.84 14.75 -8.39
N PHE A 155 7.02 13.76 -8.03
CA PHE A 155 6.32 13.74 -6.76
C PHE A 155 7.28 13.73 -5.56
N SER A 156 8.34 12.92 -5.59
CA SER A 156 9.34 12.87 -4.53
C SER A 156 10.09 14.20 -4.39
N LEU A 157 10.48 14.81 -5.52
CA LEU A 157 11.15 16.12 -5.53
C LEU A 157 10.26 17.24 -4.98
N ALA A 158 8.97 17.24 -5.36
CA ALA A 158 8.00 18.22 -4.87
C ALA A 158 7.80 18.16 -3.34
N HIS A 159 8.08 17.01 -2.73
CA HIS A 159 7.99 16.81 -1.28
C HIS A 159 9.35 16.88 -0.57
N GLY A 160 10.36 17.48 -1.22
CA GLY A 160 11.63 17.84 -0.58
C GLY A 160 12.67 16.73 -0.52
N PHE A 161 12.46 15.58 -1.16
CA PHE A 161 13.49 14.54 -1.25
C PHE A 161 14.57 14.97 -2.26
N PRO A 162 15.85 15.05 -1.88
CA PRO A 162 16.91 15.41 -2.81
C PRO A 162 17.13 14.31 -3.86
N ARG A 163 17.60 14.67 -5.06
CA ARG A 163 17.72 13.74 -6.22
C ARG A 163 18.49 12.46 -5.88
N GLU A 164 19.54 12.59 -5.10
CA GLU A 164 20.42 11.51 -4.64
C GLU A 164 19.73 10.54 -3.67
N SER A 165 18.65 10.97 -3.00
CA SER A 165 17.83 10.11 -2.15
C SER A 165 16.74 9.36 -2.91
N ILE A 166 16.57 9.63 -4.22
CA ILE A 166 15.57 8.99 -5.08
C ILE A 166 16.23 7.90 -5.92
N LEU A 167 15.73 6.68 -5.82
CA LEU A 167 16.26 5.49 -6.46
C LEU A 167 15.17 4.75 -7.23
N THR A 168 15.50 4.32 -8.44
CA THR A 168 14.76 3.28 -9.19
C THR A 168 15.65 2.03 -9.24
N PRO A 169 15.52 1.09 -8.28
CA PRO A 169 16.44 -0.02 -8.15
C PRO A 169 16.38 -0.99 -9.34
N THR A 170 17.48 -1.71 -9.57
CA THR A 170 17.52 -2.78 -10.56
C THR A 170 16.91 -4.08 -10.03
N LYS A 171 16.55 -4.99 -10.94
CA LYS A 171 16.13 -6.35 -10.58
C LYS A 171 17.28 -7.08 -9.89
N ALA A 172 16.95 -7.94 -8.93
CA ALA A 172 17.91 -8.92 -8.43
C ALA A 172 18.17 -9.99 -9.50
N VAL A 173 19.40 -10.50 -9.57
CA VAL A 173 19.77 -11.61 -10.46
C VAL A 173 19.05 -12.89 -10.04
N THR A 174 18.83 -13.07 -8.73
CA THR A 174 18.03 -14.14 -8.14
C THR A 174 16.72 -13.56 -7.62
N LEU A 175 15.58 -14.12 -8.05
CA LEU A 175 14.29 -13.79 -7.46
C LEU A 175 14.21 -14.41 -6.06
N CYS A 176 13.95 -13.59 -5.03
CA CYS A 176 13.61 -14.08 -3.69
C CYS A 176 12.27 -14.83 -3.62
N VAL A 177 11.65 -15.12 -4.76
CA VAL A 177 10.29 -15.64 -4.92
C VAL A 177 10.27 -17.17 -5.00
N LEU A 178 11.43 -17.83 -5.05
CA LEU A 178 11.51 -19.28 -5.25
C LEU A 178 11.26 -20.08 -3.96
N THR A 179 10.06 -19.99 -3.38
CA THR A 179 9.53 -21.04 -2.47
C THR A 179 7.99 -21.18 -2.44
N PHE A 180 7.19 -20.35 -3.14
CA PHE A 180 5.72 -20.41 -2.98
C PHE A 180 4.90 -20.42 -4.27
N GLU A 181 5.45 -20.83 -5.42
CA GLU A 181 4.63 -21.00 -6.64
C GLU A 181 3.73 -22.26 -6.65
N PHE A 182 3.62 -23.02 -5.55
CA PHE A 182 2.85 -24.29 -5.54
C PHE A 182 1.72 -24.43 -4.50
N TYR A 183 1.39 -23.42 -3.71
CA TYR A 183 0.15 -23.44 -2.90
C TYR A 183 -0.49 -22.05 -2.87
N ASP A 184 -1.22 -21.71 -3.92
CA ASP A 184 -2.18 -20.61 -3.89
C ASP A 184 -3.49 -21.07 -4.54
N PRO A 185 -4.39 -21.76 -3.81
CA PRO A 185 -5.71 -22.11 -4.30
C PRO A 185 -6.74 -21.00 -4.03
N CYS A 186 -6.33 -19.78 -3.68
CA CYS A 186 -7.24 -18.64 -3.60
C CYS A 186 -7.49 -18.08 -5.00
N ILE A 187 -8.17 -18.85 -5.83
CA ILE A 187 -8.86 -18.30 -7.00
C ILE A 187 -9.92 -17.34 -6.43
N PRO A 188 -9.98 -16.07 -6.87
CA PRO A 188 -11.10 -15.21 -6.56
C PRO A 188 -12.34 -15.77 -7.28
N LEU A 189 -13.03 -16.71 -6.64
CA LEU A 189 -14.42 -16.96 -7.01
C LEU A 189 -15.22 -15.71 -6.61
N LEU A 190 -16.15 -15.36 -7.49
CA LEU A 190 -17.09 -14.26 -7.35
C LEU A 190 -17.56 -14.11 -5.89
N PRO A 191 -17.73 -12.87 -5.38
CA PRO A 191 -18.15 -12.63 -4.01
C PRO A 191 -19.43 -13.42 -3.73
N ILE A 192 -19.35 -14.41 -2.84
CA ILE A 192 -20.54 -15.07 -2.31
C ILE A 192 -21.10 -14.11 -1.26
N TRP A 193 -22.20 -13.44 -1.61
CA TRP A 193 -22.93 -12.53 -0.75
C TRP A 193 -23.69 -13.34 0.30
N LEU A 194 -23.12 -13.49 1.49
CA LEU A 194 -23.87 -13.91 2.68
C LEU A 194 -24.34 -12.65 3.42
N GLU A 195 -25.57 -12.23 3.14
CA GLU A 195 -26.23 -11.18 3.90
C GLU A 195 -26.68 -11.75 5.25
N HIS A 196 -26.02 -11.34 6.33
CA HIS A 196 -26.58 -11.47 7.67
C HIS A 196 -27.11 -10.11 8.09
N CYS A 197 -28.43 -9.95 8.03
CA CYS A 197 -29.12 -8.73 8.41
C CYS A 197 -29.90 -8.96 9.71
N GLU A 198 -29.51 -8.28 10.77
CA GLU A 198 -30.20 -8.33 12.06
C GLU A 198 -31.10 -7.10 12.22
N LYS A 199 -32.32 -7.29 12.71
CA LYS A 199 -33.31 -6.20 12.84
C LYS A 199 -33.05 -5.42 14.12
N ILE A 200 -32.66 -4.16 13.99
CA ILE A 200 -32.19 -3.34 15.12
C ILE A 200 -33.35 -2.64 15.85
N ASN A 201 -34.50 -2.44 15.20
CA ASN A 201 -35.65 -1.82 15.85
C ASN A 201 -37.02 -2.22 15.26
N ARG A 202 -38.09 -1.82 15.96
CA ARG A 202 -39.48 -2.00 15.53
C ARG A 202 -39.91 -1.11 14.34
N SER A 203 -39.15 -0.08 14.00
CA SER A 203 -39.45 0.81 12.85
C SER A 203 -38.91 0.28 11.52
N GLY A 204 -38.35 -0.94 11.48
CA GLY A 204 -37.96 -1.61 10.24
C GLY A 204 -36.52 -1.36 9.79
N SER A 205 -35.64 -0.87 10.67
CA SER A 205 -34.22 -0.69 10.35
C SER A 205 -33.41 -1.99 10.58
N TYR A 206 -32.56 -2.35 9.63
CA TYR A 206 -31.71 -3.55 9.66
C TYR A 206 -30.22 -3.17 9.70
N LEU A 207 -29.42 -3.89 10.49
CA LEU A 207 -27.95 -3.84 10.45
C LEU A 207 -27.49 -5.03 9.60
N CYS A 208 -26.95 -4.76 8.42
CA CYS A 208 -26.40 -5.80 7.57
C CYS A 208 -24.88 -5.80 7.68
N VAL A 209 -24.31 -6.94 8.07
CA VAL A 209 -22.86 -7.14 8.15
C VAL A 209 -22.43 -7.90 6.91
N CYS A 210 -21.63 -7.28 6.06
CA CYS A 210 -21.01 -7.96 4.92
C CYS A 210 -19.76 -8.70 5.39
N VAL A 211 -19.80 -10.03 5.40
CA VAL A 211 -18.64 -10.87 5.68
C VAL A 211 -18.07 -11.37 4.36
N CYS A 212 -16.84 -10.98 4.01
CA CYS A 212 -16.09 -11.64 2.95
C CYS A 212 -15.64 -13.01 3.48
N VAL A 213 -16.36 -14.07 3.13
CA VAL A 213 -15.94 -15.44 3.42
C VAL A 213 -15.03 -15.91 2.29
N CYS A 214 -13.72 -16.02 2.55
CA CYS A 214 -12.84 -16.80 1.69
C CYS A 214 -13.14 -18.28 1.91
N VAL A 215 -13.77 -18.95 0.94
CA VAL A 215 -13.99 -20.40 1.00
C VAL A 215 -12.72 -21.10 0.54
N CYS A 216 -11.96 -21.68 1.47
CA CYS A 216 -10.90 -22.63 1.12
C CYS A 216 -11.55 -23.92 0.60
N VAL A 217 -11.43 -24.20 -0.70
CA VAL A 217 -11.78 -25.52 -1.23
C VAL A 217 -10.69 -26.48 -0.77
N LEU A 218 -10.98 -27.31 0.24
CA LEU A 218 -10.14 -28.45 0.60
C LEU A 218 -10.20 -29.46 -0.56
N GLY A 219 -9.22 -29.38 -1.46
CA GLY A 219 -8.99 -30.41 -2.47
C GLY A 219 -8.53 -31.69 -1.78
N GLY A 220 -9.44 -32.65 -1.64
CA GLY A 220 -9.11 -34.02 -1.26
C GLY A 220 -8.27 -34.69 -2.33
N LEU A 221 -7.19 -35.33 -1.91
CA LEU A 221 -6.45 -36.30 -2.72
C LEU A 221 -7.38 -37.48 -3.06
N VAL A 222 -7.55 -37.75 -4.35
CA VAL A 222 -7.91 -39.08 -4.88
C VAL A 222 -6.88 -39.43 -5.94
#